data_AF-A0A1Y5HWA0-F1
#
_entry.id   AF-A0A1Y5HWA0-F1
#
_cell.length_a   1.000
_cell.length_b   1.000
_cell.length_c   1.000
_cell.angle_alpha   90.00
_cell.angle_beta   90.00
_cell.angle_gamma   90.00
#
_symmetry.space_group_name_H-M   'P 1'
#
loop_
_entity.id
_entity.type
_entity.pdbx_description
1 polymer ?
#
loop_
_entity_poly.entity_id
_entity_poly.type
_entity_poly.pdbx_seq_one_letter_code
_entity_poly.pdbx_strand_id
1 'polypeptide(L)' 'MAVGLEVLQNYYPVKGVRIGIAQAGIKYENRNDLVIFELAEGSRVSGVFTLNAFCAAPVQVCKKHL' A
#
# COMPACT_ATOMS: atom_id res chain seq x y z
N MET A 1 -8.40 -3.11 6.95
CA MET A 1 -8.44 -4.55 7.29
C MET A 1 -8.63 -5.28 5.97
N ALA A 2 -7.84 -6.31 5.65
CA ALA A 2 -8.14 -7.12 4.46
C ALA A 2 -9.50 -7.80 4.72
N VAL A 3 -10.51 -7.46 3.92
CA VAL A 3 -11.88 -7.96 4.12
C VAL A 3 -12.13 -9.32 3.45
N GLY A 4 -11.09 -9.93 2.86
CA GLY A 4 -11.17 -11.28 2.28
C GLY A 4 -12.18 -11.38 1.12
N LEU A 5 -12.29 -10.34 0.29
CA LEU A 5 -13.22 -10.33 -0.84
C LEU A 5 -12.81 -11.38 -1.89
N GLU A 6 -13.59 -12.46 -1.96
CA GLU A 6 -13.40 -13.56 -2.91
C GLU A 6 -13.58 -13.14 -4.37
N VAL A 7 -14.17 -11.97 -4.65
CA VAL A 7 -14.43 -11.49 -6.02
C VAL A 7 -13.16 -11.15 -6.81
N LEU A 8 -12.00 -11.10 -6.16
CA LEU A 8 -10.71 -10.75 -6.76
C LEU A 8 -9.81 -11.99 -6.95
N GLN A 9 -10.33 -13.06 -7.54
CA GLN A 9 -9.51 -14.27 -7.80
C GLN A 9 -8.52 -14.08 -8.96
N ASN A 10 -8.82 -13.17 -9.90
CA ASN A 10 -8.00 -12.91 -11.08
C ASN A 10 -7.53 -11.46 -11.11
N TYR A 11 -6.33 -11.21 -10.60
CA TYR A 11 -5.67 -9.91 -10.73
C TYR A 11 -5.02 -9.82 -12.11
N TYR A 12 -5.46 -8.84 -12.91
CA TYR A 12 -4.78 -8.52 -14.16
C TYR A 12 -3.63 -7.54 -13.90
N PRO A 13 -2.46 -7.74 -14.53
CA PRO A 13 -1.34 -6.82 -14.36
C PRO A 13 -1.67 -5.46 -14.95
N VAL A 14 -1.39 -4.40 -14.19
CA VAL A 14 -1.45 -3.01 -14.68
C VAL A 14 -0.06 -2.62 -15.18
N LYS A 15 0.05 -2.26 -16.46
CA LYS A 15 1.33 -1.82 -17.04
C LYS A 15 1.84 -0.59 -16.30
N GLY A 16 3.12 -0.60 -15.91
CA GLY A 16 3.74 0.49 -15.16
C GLY A 16 3.55 0.43 -13.65
N VAL A 17 2.95 -0.64 -13.11
CA VAL A 17 2.90 -0.89 -11.66
C VAL A 17 3.75 -2.12 -11.34
N ARG A 18 4.64 -2.00 -10.35
CA ARG A 18 5.38 -3.14 -9.78
C ARG A 18 5.04 -3.28 -8.30
N ILE A 19 4.92 -4.52 -7.84
CA ILE A 19 4.61 -4.85 -6.44
C ILE A 19 5.71 -5.74 -5.90
N GLY A 20 6.34 -5.30 -4.82
CA GLY A 20 7.29 -6.09 -4.03
C GLY A 20 6.68 -6.46 -2.69
N ILE A 21 6.96 -7.68 -2.23
CA ILE A 21 6.58 -8.14 -0.88
C ILE A 21 7.81 -8.71 -0.19
N ALA A 22 7.87 -8.55 1.13
CA ALA A 22 8.94 -9.10 1.95
C ALA A 22 8.42 -9.56 3.32
N GLN A 23 9.15 -10.51 3.90
CA GLN A 23 9.00 -10.94 5.29
C GLN A 23 10.01 -10.16 6.13
N ALA A 24 9.66 -8.94 6.51
CA ALA A 24 10.52 -8.02 7.25
C ALA A 24 10.58 -8.33 8.75
N GLY A 25 9.72 -9.21 9.26
CA GLY A 25 9.72 -9.63 10.67
C GLY A 25 9.19 -8.58 11.64
N ILE A 26 8.37 -7.65 11.15
CA ILE A 26 7.78 -6.54 11.93
C ILE A 26 6.75 -7.06 12.91
N LYS A 27 5.93 -8.04 12.49
CA LYS A 27 4.86 -8.59 13.34
C LYS A 27 5.10 -10.05 13.70
N TYR A 28 5.36 -10.91 12.70
CA TYR A 28 5.53 -12.36 12.86
C TYR A 28 6.55 -12.89 11.86
N GLU A 29 7.28 -13.92 12.26
CA GLU A 29 8.17 -14.66 11.36
C GLU A 29 7.38 -15.45 10.31
N ASN A 30 8.06 -15.76 9.19
CA ASN A 30 7.52 -16.59 8.12
C ASN A 30 6.22 -16.06 7.47
N ARG A 31 5.99 -14.74 7.55
CA ARG A 31 4.80 -14.07 7.01
C ARG A 31 5.16 -12.78 6.31
N ASN A 32 4.63 -12.59 5.09
CA ASN A 32 4.75 -11.31 4.39
C ASN A 32 4.04 -10.22 5.20
N ASP A 33 4.77 -9.18 5.56
CA ASP A 33 4.32 -8.09 6.43
C ASP A 33 4.74 -6.71 5.91
N LEU A 34 5.54 -6.66 4.86
CA LEU A 34 5.88 -5.46 4.12
C LEU A 34 5.48 -5.60 2.65
N VAL A 35 4.86 -4.55 2.13
CA VAL A 35 4.55 -4.40 0.70
C VAL A 35 5.05 -3.05 0.22
N ILE A 36 5.62 -3.04 -0.99
CA ILE A 36 6.07 -1.83 -1.69
C ILE A 36 5.39 -1.80 -3.05
N PHE A 37 4.86 -0.64 -3.42
CA PHE A 37 4.35 -0.36 -4.75
C PHE A 37 5.28 0.64 -5.42
N GLU A 38 5.69 0.32 -6.64
CA GLU A 38 6.41 1.23 -7.52
C GLU A 38 5.51 1.57 -8.70
N LEU A 39 5.40 2.86 -8.99
CA LEU A 39 4.68 3.39 -10.13
C LEU A 39 5.69 3.93 -11.13
N ALA A 40 5.47 3.64 -12.42
CA ALA A 40 6.34 4.10 -13.49
C ALA A 40 6.45 5.64 -13.50
N GLU A 41 7.58 6.14 -13.99
CA GLU A 41 7.83 7.56 -14.14
C GLU A 41 6.69 8.26 -14.93
N GLY A 42 6.33 9.48 -14.52
CA GLY A 42 5.21 10.23 -15.10
C GLY A 42 3.83 9.84 -14.56
N SER A 43 3.73 8.83 -13.69
CA SER A 43 2.48 8.50 -13.01
C SER A 43 1.96 9.65 -12.15
N ARG A 44 0.64 9.78 -12.05
CA ARG A 44 -0.03 10.76 -11.18
C ARG A 44 -0.72 10.03 -10.03
N VAL A 45 -0.55 10.56 -8.83
CA VAL A 45 -1.14 9.97 -7.61
C VAL A 45 -2.09 10.98 -6.99
N SER A 46 -3.19 10.49 -6.43
CA SER A 46 -4.12 11.26 -5.60
C SER A 46 -4.47 10.41 -4.38
N GLY A 47 -4.69 11.05 -3.24
CA GLY A 47 -4.97 10.38 -1.97
C GLY A 47 -6.01 11.13 -1.17
N VAL A 48 -6.90 10.37 -0.52
CA VAL A 48 -7.76 10.85 0.55
C VAL A 48 -7.26 10.27 1.87
N PHE A 49 -7.27 11.09 2.92
CA PHE A 49 -6.72 10.72 4.21
C PHE A 49 -7.79 10.76 5.29
N THR A 50 -7.57 10.00 6.36
CA THR A 50 -8.47 10.04 7.52
C THR A 50 -8.56 11.45 8.11
N LEU A 51 -9.77 11.82 8.56
CA LEU A 51 -10.06 13.06 9.27
C LEU A 51 -9.90 12.92 10.79
N ASN A 52 -9.53 11.74 11.28
CA ASN A 52 -9.34 11.50 12.71
C ASN A 52 -8.25 12.42 13.27
N ALA A 53 -8.53 13.10 14.38
CA ALA A 53 -7.57 13.98 15.05
C ALA A 53 -6.27 13.26 15.48
N PHE A 54 -6.35 11.95 15.78
CA PHE A 54 -5.22 11.10 16.17
C PHE A 54 -4.63 10.35 14.95
N CYS A 55 -4.25 11.10 13.92
CA CYS A 55 -3.59 10.54 12.72
C CYS A 55 -2.23 9.92 13.07
N ALA A 56 -1.98 8.70 12.59
CA ALA A 56 -0.67 8.08 12.68
C ALA A 56 0.39 8.84 11.86
N ALA A 57 1.66 8.77 12.25
CA ALA A 57 2.76 9.45 11.57
C ALA A 57 2.82 9.21 10.04
N PRO A 58 2.56 7.99 9.50
CA PRO A 58 2.56 7.77 8.05
C PRO A 58 1.53 8.61 7.30
N VAL A 59 0.38 8.92 7.92
CA VAL A 59 -0.64 9.78 7.29
C VAL A 59 -0.07 11.18 7.04
N GLN A 60 0.71 11.71 7.99
CA GLN A 60 1.34 13.02 7.87
C GLN A 60 2.39 13.04 6.76
N VAL A 61 3.20 11.98 6.67
CA VAL A 61 4.18 11.82 5.58
C VAL A 61 3.47 11.82 4.24
N CYS A 62 2.44 10.99 4.06
CA CYS A 62 1.73 10.94 2.77
C CYS A 62 1.10 12.28 2.39
N LYS A 63 0.49 13.01 3.33
CA LYS A 63 -0.06 14.37 3.07
C LYS A 63 0.98 15.40 2.64
N LYS A 64 2.24 15.21 3.01
CA LYS A 64 3.34 16.12 2.64
C LYS A 64 3.85 15.85 1.22
N HIS A 65 3.72 14.62 0.74
CA HIS A 65 4.27 14.15 -0.53
C HIS A 65 3.22 13.97 -1.64
N LEU A 66 1.94 14.21 -1.34
CA LEU A 66 0.79 14.17 -2.25
C LEU A 66 0.04 15.49 -2.17
#